data_AF-A0A917HFC5-F1
#
_entry.id   AF-A0A917HFC5-F1
#
_cell.length_a   1.000
_cell.length_b   1.000
_cell.length_c   1.000
_cell.angle_alpha   90.00
_cell.angle_beta   90.00
_cell.angle_gamma   90.00
#
_symmetry.space_group_name_H-M   'P 1'
#
loop_
_entity.id
_entity.type
_entity.pdbx_description
1 polymer ?
#
loop_
_entity_poly.entity_id
_entity_poly.type
_entity_poly.pdbx_seq_one_letter_code
_entity_poly.pdbx_strand_id
1 'polypeptide(L)'
;MEDNLKIERYSTDDLLEKLRDKNIFRTADVEFAILEPSGSLNVLPKKENQPLTPKIIGMTLALEKEPQTVIMDGKVLIEPLEPLKP
;
A
#
# COMPACT_ATOMS: atom_id res chain seq x y z
N MET A 1 3.97 -22.93 2.17
CA MET A 1 2.74 -22.32 1.59
C MET A 1 1.65 -23.36 1.40
N GLU A 2 1.94 -24.52 0.81
CA GLU A 2 0.94 -25.58 0.59
C GLU A 2 0.27 -26.09 1.88
N ASP A 3 1.03 -26.21 2.98
CA ASP A 3 0.49 -26.73 4.25
C ASP A 3 -0.52 -25.79 4.94
N ASN A 4 -0.37 -24.47 4.77
CA ASN A 4 -1.28 -23.48 5.39
C ASN A 4 -2.58 -23.31 4.59
N LEU A 5 -2.55 -23.53 3.27
CA LEU A 5 -3.73 -23.39 2.40
C LEU A 5 -4.78 -24.48 2.67
N LYS A 6 -4.34 -25.69 3.05
CA LYS A 6 -5.22 -26.81 3.44
C LYS A 6 -6.04 -26.55 4.70
N ILE A 7 -5.57 -25.66 5.59
CA ILE A 7 -6.23 -25.40 6.88
C ILE A 7 -7.45 -24.48 6.69
N GLU A 8 -7.39 -23.54 5.74
CA GLU A 8 -8.41 -22.52 5.49
C GLU A 8 -9.41 -22.88 4.37
N ARG A 9 -9.38 -24.12 3.84
CA ARG A 9 -10.18 -24.56 2.68
C ARG A 9 -10.01 -23.72 1.40
N TYR A 10 -8.89 -23.00 1.25
CA TYR A 10 -8.57 -22.29 0.02
C TYR A 10 -8.00 -23.25 -1.02
N SER A 11 -8.55 -23.23 -2.23
CA SER A 11 -7.94 -23.92 -3.36
C SER A 11 -6.75 -23.12 -3.90
N THR A 12 -5.88 -23.80 -4.64
CA THR A 12 -4.81 -23.13 -5.38
C THR A 12 -5.38 -22.13 -6.39
N ASP A 13 -6.54 -22.42 -6.98
CA ASP A 13 -7.20 -21.54 -7.93
C ASP A 13 -7.70 -20.24 -7.27
N ASP A 14 -8.26 -20.32 -6.06
CA ASP A 14 -8.70 -19.15 -5.28
C ASP A 14 -7.50 -18.24 -4.92
N LEU A 15 -6.36 -18.84 -4.58
CA LEU A 15 -5.13 -18.08 -4.31
C LEU A 15 -4.63 -17.38 -5.59
N LEU A 16 -4.64 -18.07 -6.73
CA LEU A 16 -4.22 -17.51 -8.00
C LEU A 16 -5.15 -16.39 -8.47
N GLU A 17 -6.45 -16.52 -8.25
CA GLU A 17 -7.44 -15.46 -8.50
C GLU A 17 -7.10 -14.22 -7.67
N LYS A 18 -6.91 -14.36 -6.36
CA LYS A 18 -6.56 -13.23 -5.47
C LYS A 18 -5.22 -12.58 -5.80
N LEU A 19 -4.26 -13.35 -6.31
CA LEU A 19 -2.99 -12.79 -6.79
C LEU A 19 -3.22 -11.93 -8.04
N ARG A 20 -4.08 -12.38 -8.97
CA ARG A 20 -4.45 -11.63 -10.18
C ARG A 20 -5.24 -10.37 -9.85
N ASP A 21 -6.10 -10.39 -8.84
CA ASP A 21 -6.80 -9.18 -8.34
C ASP A 21 -5.81 -8.08 -7.88
N LYS A 22 -4.59 -8.48 -7.51
CA LYS A 22 -3.48 -7.58 -7.15
C LYS A 22 -2.50 -7.32 -8.30
N ASN A 23 -2.86 -7.67 -9.53
CA ASN A 23 -2.01 -7.59 -10.73
C ASN A 23 -0.75 -8.47 -10.67
N ILE A 24 -0.78 -9.59 -9.95
CA ILE A 24 0.34 -10.54 -9.85
C ILE A 24 -0.03 -11.83 -10.58
N PHE A 25 0.54 -12.04 -11.77
CA PHE A 25 0.21 -13.20 -12.62
C PHE A 25 1.14 -14.39 -12.42
N ARG A 26 2.33 -14.17 -11.82
CA ARG A 26 3.31 -15.22 -11.57
C ARG A 26 3.55 -15.33 -10.08
N THR A 27 3.34 -16.53 -9.54
CA THR A 27 3.66 -16.84 -8.13
C THR A 27 5.15 -16.65 -7.84
N ALA A 28 6.01 -16.83 -8.86
CA ALA A 28 7.44 -16.59 -8.77
C ALA A 28 7.83 -15.13 -8.49
N ASP A 29 6.92 -14.17 -8.67
CA ASP A 29 7.15 -12.75 -8.40
C ASP A 29 6.84 -12.37 -6.93
N VAL A 30 6.30 -13.32 -6.15
CA VAL A 30 5.91 -13.14 -4.75
C VAL A 30 7.04 -13.57 -3.83
N GLU A 31 7.38 -12.72 -2.86
CA GLU A 31 8.29 -13.07 -1.76
C GLU A 31 7.49 -13.64 -0.58
N PHE A 32 6.42 -12.94 -0.18
CA PHE A 32 5.51 -13.40 0.88
C PHE A 32 4.06 -13.11 0.52
N ALA A 33 3.15 -13.98 0.96
CA ALA A 33 1.72 -13.78 0.87
C ALA A 33 1.06 -14.23 2.18
N ILE A 34 0.13 -13.42 2.68
CA ILE A 34 -0.62 -13.66 3.92
C ILE A 34 -2.11 -13.59 3.57
N LEU A 35 -2.85 -14.65 3.88
CA LEU A 35 -4.31 -14.65 3.81
C LEU A 35 -4.84 -14.25 5.19
N GLU A 36 -5.50 -13.11 5.26
CA GLU A 36 -6.12 -12.60 6.49
C GLU A 36 -7.44 -13.35 6.79
N PRO A 37 -7.90 -13.40 8.05
CA PRO A 37 -9.20 -13.98 8.42
C PRO A 37 -10.41 -13.35 7.70
N SER A 38 -10.26 -12.13 7.20
CA SER A 38 -11.27 -11.46 6.37
C SER A 38 -11.40 -12.05 4.96
N GLY A 39 -10.51 -12.98 4.58
CA GLY A 39 -10.37 -13.47 3.21
C GLY A 39 -9.56 -12.53 2.31
N SER A 40 -8.99 -11.44 2.85
CA SER A 40 -8.11 -10.56 2.09
C SER A 40 -6.72 -11.17 1.96
N LEU A 41 -6.19 -11.22 0.74
CA LEU A 41 -4.79 -11.56 0.54
C LEU A 41 -3.96 -10.28 0.72
N ASN A 42 -2.81 -10.38 1.39
CA ASN A 42 -1.77 -9.36 1.43
C ASN A 42 -0.51 -9.96 0.82
N VAL A 43 0.15 -9.23 -0.08
CA VAL A 43 1.26 -9.76 -0.85
C VAL A 43 2.43 -8.80 -0.78
N LEU A 44 3.61 -9.33 -0.48
CA LEU A 44 4.88 -8.65 -0.61
C LEU A 44 5.57 -9.20 -1.87
N PRO A 45 5.68 -8.41 -2.94
CA PRO A 45 6.46 -8.78 -4.12
C PRO A 45 7.94 -8.92 -3.78
N LYS A 46 8.67 -9.69 -4.59
CA LYS A 46 10.13 -9.70 -4.56
C LYS A 46 10.70 -8.30 -4.75
N LYS A 47 11.88 -8.06 -4.18
CA LYS A 47 12.47 -6.72 -4.08
C LYS A 47 12.66 -6.05 -5.44
N GLU A 48 13.01 -6.81 -6.46
CA GLU A 48 13.16 -6.39 -7.86
C GLU A 48 11.84 -6.00 -8.54
N ASN A 49 10.70 -6.46 -8.00
CA ASN A 49 9.35 -6.18 -8.53
C ASN A 49 8.59 -5.15 -7.66
N GLN A 50 9.20 -4.63 -6.59
CA GLN A 50 8.58 -3.59 -5.77
C GLN A 50 8.70 -2.20 -6.43
N PRO A 51 7.73 -1.30 -6.20
CA PRO A 51 7.84 0.09 -6.66
C PRO A 51 9.10 0.77 -6.15
N LEU A 52 9.70 1.63 -6.99
CA LEU A 52 10.81 2.48 -6.56
C LEU A 52 10.35 3.42 -5.45
N THR A 53 11.13 3.47 -4.37
CA THR A 53 10.97 4.50 -3.34
C THR A 53 12.06 5.56 -3.51
N PRO A 54 11.81 6.81 -3.11
CA PRO A 54 12.82 7.87 -3.11
C PRO A 54 14.13 7.45 -2.40
N LYS A 55 14.01 6.64 -1.34
CA LYS A 55 15.15 6.09 -0.60
C LYS A 55 16.05 5.18 -1.46
N ILE A 56 15.48 4.40 -2.38
CA ILE A 56 16.24 3.49 -3.25
C ILE A 56 17.15 4.28 -4.21
N ILE A 57 16.67 5.42 -4.71
CA ILE A 57 17.40 6.25 -5.67
C ILE A 57 18.18 7.40 -5.03
N GLY A 58 18.23 7.47 -3.70
CA GLY A 58 18.93 8.54 -2.97
C GLY A 58 18.31 9.93 -3.13
N MET A 59 17.02 10.00 -3.49
CA MET A 59 16.30 11.27 -3.63
C MET A 59 15.98 11.87 -2.26
N THR A 60 16.38 13.12 -2.03
CA THR A 60 15.96 13.90 -0.87
C THR A 60 14.54 14.41 -1.09
N LEU A 61 13.64 14.09 -0.16
CA LEU A 61 12.28 14.60 -0.16
C LEU A 61 12.22 15.92 0.60
N ALA A 62 11.41 16.86 0.09
CA ALA A 62 11.01 18.02 0.88
C ALA A 62 10.16 17.56 2.07
N LEU A 63 10.19 18.31 3.17
CA LEU A 63 9.35 18.04 4.32
C LEU A 63 7.88 18.19 3.90
N GLU A 64 7.11 17.11 3.94
CA GLU A 64 5.68 17.16 3.70
C GLU A 64 5.02 17.86 4.90
N LYS A 65 4.31 18.96 4.63
CA LYS A 65 3.51 19.65 5.66
C LYS A 65 2.12 19.04 5.65
N GLU A 66 1.57 18.80 6.84
CA GLU A 66 0.19 18.36 6.96
C GLU A 66 -0.77 19.36 6.31
N PRO A 67 -1.82 18.89 5.61
CA PRO A 67 -2.81 19.78 5.04
C PRO A 67 -3.50 20.55 6.17
N GLN A 68 -3.61 21.87 6.01
CA GLN A 68 -4.28 22.72 6.97
C GLN A 68 -5.58 23.28 6.40
N THR A 69 -6.65 23.21 7.19
CA THR A 69 -7.95 23.76 6.83
C THR A 69 -7.91 25.28 6.87
N VAL A 70 -8.13 25.94 5.74
CA VAL A 70 -8.11 27.41 5.65
C VAL A 70 -9.50 28.04 5.63
N ILE A 71 -10.55 27.27 5.32
CA ILE A 71 -11.95 27.72 5.32
C ILE A 71 -12.81 26.63 5.96
N MET A 72 -13.63 27.00 6.95
CA MET A 72 -14.58 26.12 7.62
C MET A 72 -15.89 26.89 7.83
N ASP A 73 -17.03 26.31 7.43
CA ASP A 73 -18.36 26.91 7.56
C ASP A 73 -18.46 28.35 7.00
N GLY A 74 -17.81 28.59 5.87
CA GLY A 74 -17.76 29.91 5.23
C GLY A 74 -16.88 30.95 5.94
N LYS A 75 -16.16 30.56 7.00
CA LYS A 75 -15.23 31.42 7.74
C LYS A 75 -13.78 31.06 7.41
N VAL A 76 -12.96 32.08 7.18
CA VAL A 76 -11.53 31.93 6.96
C VAL A 76 -10.83 31.69 8.31
N LEU A 77 -10.01 30.65 8.40
CA LEU A 77 -9.18 30.35 9.57
C LEU A 77 -7.80 30.98 9.40
N ILE A 78 -7.46 31.97 10.25
CA ILE A 78 -6.25 32.79 10.08
C ILE A 78 -4.98 32.08 10.58
N GLU A 79 -5.07 31.31 11.67
CA GLU A 79 -3.95 30.56 12.24
C GLU A 79 -3.21 29.68 11.20
N PRO A 80 -3.90 28.83 10.42
CA PRO A 80 -3.24 28.04 9.38
C PRO A 80 -2.76 28.84 8.16
N LEU A 81 -3.14 30.11 8.04
CA LEU A 81 -2.70 31.00 6.95
C LEU A 81 -1.43 31.79 7.29
N GLU A 82 -1.06 31.94 8.56
CA GLU A 82 0.15 32.66 8.95
C GLU A 82 1.44 32.13 8.31
N PRO A 83 1.71 30.80 8.28
CA PRO A 83 2.91 30.25 7.65
C PRO A 83 2.82 30.17 6.11
N LEU A 84 1.69 30.57 5.51
CA LEU A 84 1.45 30.58 4.05
C LEU A 84 1.55 31.98 3.42
N LYS A 85 1.87 33.02 4.21
CA LYS A 85 2.16 34.36 3.67
C LYS A 85 3.47 34.31 2.85
N PRO A 86 3.50 34.97 1.67
CA PRO A 86 4.64 34.91 0.74
C PRO A 86 5.92 35.54 1.30
#